data_AF-A0A3R8RJC8-F1
#
_entry.id   AF-A0A3R8RJC8-F1
#
_cell.length_a   1.000
_cell.length_b   1.000
_cell.length_c   1.000
_cell.angle_alpha   90.00
_cell.angle_beta   90.00
_cell.angle_gamma   90.00
#
_symmetry.space_group_name_H-M   'P 1'
#
loop_
_entity.id
_entity.type
_entity.pdbx_description
1 polymer ?
#
loop_
_entity_poly.entity_id
_entity_poly.type
_entity_poly.pdbx_seq_one_letter_code
_entity_poly.pdbx_strand_id
1 'polypeptide(L)'
;PTSVWSHWAMRRALRRLDASFDGVPGDDGEPAAAWLEDAPWQYLTHQLAVLAPLALPGEDCAVARAARRRPVDVARGFVRAVRRRDWLQAAGAGRWLVLLDEVPQTLGLDTGLEFVAQMGGTDARVALQVGAARLLRTGVPV
;
A
#
# COMPACT_ATOMS: atom_id res chain seq x y z
N PRO A 1 -3.89 -2.33 15.44
CA PRO A 1 -4.27 -1.20 14.55
C PRO A 1 -4.57 -1.64 13.10
N THR A 2 -3.67 -2.41 12.48
CA THR A 2 -3.82 -2.86 11.08
C THR A 2 -5.02 -3.76 10.82
N SER A 3 -5.36 -4.68 11.72
CA SER A 3 -6.56 -5.53 11.58
C SER A 3 -7.86 -4.71 11.50
N VAL A 4 -7.97 -3.64 12.30
CA VAL A 4 -9.11 -2.72 12.28
C VAL A 4 -9.17 -1.97 10.94
N TRP A 5 -8.02 -1.51 10.44
CA TRP A 5 -7.93 -0.88 9.11
C TRP A 5 -8.30 -1.84 7.96
N SER A 6 -7.81 -3.08 8.00
CA SER A 6 -8.17 -4.10 7.01
C SER A 6 -9.67 -4.43 7.05
N HIS A 7 -10.24 -4.54 8.25
CA HIS A 7 -11.68 -4.79 8.41
C HIS A 7 -12.53 -3.60 7.92
N TRP A 8 -12.12 -2.37 8.25
CA TRP A 8 -12.76 -1.16 7.75
C TRP A 8 -12.73 -1.09 6.21
N ALA A 9 -11.56 -1.34 5.60
CA ALA A 9 -11.41 -1.34 4.16
C ALA A 9 -12.25 -2.43 3.48
N MET A 10 -12.29 -3.64 4.07
CA MET A 10 -13.14 -4.73 3.60
C MET A 10 -14.63 -4.37 3.63
N ARG A 11 -15.11 -3.81 4.75
CA ARG A 11 -16.51 -3.35 4.86
C ARG A 11 -16.84 -2.27 3.82
N ARG A 12 -15.93 -1.32 3.61
CA ARG A 12 -16.09 -0.25 2.61
C ARG A 12 -16.12 -0.80 1.19
N ALA A 13 -15.24 -1.75 0.86
CA ALA A 13 -15.21 -2.41 -0.44
C ALA A 13 -16.50 -3.22 -0.70
N LEU A 14 -16.95 -4.01 0.28
CA LEU A 14 -18.19 -4.79 0.16
C LEU A 14 -19.40 -3.90 -0.12
N ARG A 15 -19.54 -2.77 0.59
CA ARG A 15 -20.65 -1.83 0.36
C ARG A 15 -20.62 -1.18 -1.02
N ARG A 16 -19.43 -0.93 -1.59
CA ARG A 16 -19.32 -0.37 -2.94
C ARG A 16 -19.69 -1.37 -4.03
N LEU A 17 -19.42 -2.64 -3.79
CA LEU A 17 -19.60 -3.69 -4.79
C LEU A 17 -21.01 -4.30 -4.75
N ASP A 18 -21.70 -4.19 -3.62
CA ASP A 18 -23.00 -4.81 -3.40
C ASP A 18 -24.06 -3.78 -3.02
N ALA A 19 -24.93 -3.48 -3.99
CA ALA A 19 -26.04 -2.55 -3.88
C ALA A 19 -27.08 -2.95 -2.82
N SER A 20 -27.08 -4.20 -2.34
CA SER A 20 -27.95 -4.60 -1.23
C SER A 20 -27.60 -3.91 0.09
N PHE A 21 -26.42 -3.30 0.20
CA PHE A 21 -26.01 -2.48 1.34
C PHE A 21 -26.33 -0.99 1.19
N ASP A 22 -26.98 -0.57 0.10
CA ASP A 22 -27.38 0.83 -0.07
C ASP A 22 -28.36 1.26 1.03
N GLY A 23 -28.05 2.37 1.70
CA GLY A 23 -28.87 2.93 2.78
C GLY A 23 -28.68 2.28 4.16
N VAL A 24 -27.83 1.25 4.30
CA VAL A 24 -27.45 0.71 5.61
C VAL A 24 -26.53 1.72 6.31
N PRO A 25 -26.88 2.25 7.51
CA PRO A 25 -26.01 3.15 8.25
C PRO A 25 -24.68 2.45 8.56
N GLY A 26 -23.60 2.92 7.94
CA GLY A 26 -22.26 2.50 8.25
C GLY A 26 -21.70 3.35 9.39
N ASP A 27 -20.94 2.74 10.29
CA ASP A 27 -19.91 3.49 11.00
C ASP A 27 -18.85 3.89 9.96
N ASP A 28 -18.99 5.11 9.44
CA ASP A 28 -18.24 5.64 8.30
C ASP A 28 -16.99 6.41 8.73
N GLY A 29 -16.73 6.49 10.04
CA GLY A 29 -15.50 7.05 10.57
C GLY A 29 -14.29 6.23 10.13
N GLU A 30 -13.27 6.90 9.61
CA GLU A 30 -11.95 6.29 9.45
C GLU A 30 -11.40 5.86 10.82
N PRO A 31 -10.79 4.67 10.95
CA PRO A 31 -10.10 4.29 12.17
C PRO A 31 -8.97 5.28 12.49
N ALA A 32 -8.58 5.36 13.76
CA ALA A 32 -7.46 6.23 14.15
C ALA A 32 -6.16 5.85 13.41
N ALA A 33 -5.47 6.85 12.87
CA ALA A 33 -4.21 6.72 12.14
C ALA A 33 -3.08 7.62 12.65
N ALA A 34 -3.26 8.35 13.75
CA ALA A 34 -2.21 9.19 14.34
C ALA A 34 -0.91 8.40 14.64
N TRP A 35 -1.03 7.11 14.93
CA TRP A 35 0.11 6.20 15.10
C TRP A 35 0.99 6.05 13.86
N LEU A 36 0.52 6.41 12.66
CA LEU A 36 1.32 6.46 11.43
C LEU A 36 2.01 7.80 11.22
N GLU A 37 1.52 8.90 11.80
CA GLU A 37 2.04 10.25 11.52
C GLU A 37 3.42 10.44 12.17
N ASP A 38 3.52 10.10 13.46
CA ASP A 38 4.77 10.26 14.24
C ASP A 38 5.64 9.00 14.25
N ALA A 39 5.21 7.94 13.56
CA ALA A 39 5.94 6.68 13.54
C ALA A 39 7.34 6.83 12.91
N PRO A 40 8.36 6.13 13.44
CA PRO A 40 9.65 6.03 12.76
C PRO A 40 9.47 5.33 11.40
N TRP A 41 10.25 5.73 10.41
CA TRP A 41 10.07 5.30 9.01
C TRP A 41 10.06 3.78 8.82
N GLN A 42 10.81 3.03 9.64
CA GLN A 42 10.84 1.56 9.58
C GLN A 42 9.46 0.99 9.91
N TYR A 43 8.86 1.50 10.99
CA TYR A 43 7.53 1.08 11.43
C TYR A 43 6.47 1.51 10.43
N LEU A 44 6.51 2.77 9.96
CA LEU A 44 5.64 3.27 8.90
C LEU A 44 5.64 2.32 7.69
N THR A 45 6.82 2.05 7.13
CA THR A 45 6.93 1.25 5.90
C THR A 45 6.40 -0.16 6.11
N HIS A 46 6.72 -0.78 7.25
CA HIS A 46 6.21 -2.10 7.57
C HIS A 46 4.68 -2.13 7.61
N GLN A 47 4.07 -1.14 8.29
CA GLN A 47 2.62 -1.05 8.45
C GLN A 47 1.93 -0.73 7.11
N LEU A 48 2.53 0.14 6.28
CA LEU A 48 2.07 0.37 4.92
C LEU A 48 2.15 -0.88 4.06
N ALA A 49 3.21 -1.69 4.18
CA ALA A 49 3.30 -2.95 3.44
C ALA A 49 2.23 -3.96 3.87
N VAL A 50 1.91 -4.04 5.17
CA VAL A 50 0.76 -4.84 5.67
C VAL A 50 -0.56 -4.31 5.11
N LEU A 51 -0.72 -3.00 5.01
CA LEU A 51 -1.90 -2.32 4.48
C LEU A 51 -1.81 -2.03 2.98
N ALA A 52 -0.95 -2.73 2.23
CA ALA A 52 -0.81 -2.56 0.79
C ALA A 52 -2.13 -2.73 0.00
N PRO A 53 -3.12 -3.55 0.41
CA PRO A 53 -4.43 -3.59 -0.23
C PRO A 53 -5.19 -2.24 -0.25
N LEU A 54 -4.87 -1.31 0.66
CA LEU A 54 -5.48 0.04 0.72
C LEU A 54 -4.81 1.02 -0.27
N ALA A 55 -3.71 0.63 -0.91
CA ALA A 55 -3.08 1.41 -1.97
C ALA A 55 -3.91 1.25 -3.26
N LEU A 56 -4.90 2.13 -3.43
CA LEU A 56 -5.81 2.22 -4.57
C LEU A 56 -5.81 3.65 -5.16
N PRO A 57 -6.02 3.82 -6.46
CA PRO A 57 -6.04 5.15 -7.09
C PRO A 57 -7.22 5.97 -6.57
N GLY A 58 -7.01 7.27 -6.36
CA GLY A 58 -8.07 8.21 -5.96
C GLY A 58 -8.58 8.05 -4.52
N GLU A 59 -8.12 7.06 -3.75
CA GLU A 59 -8.50 6.93 -2.34
C GLU A 59 -7.79 7.97 -1.45
N ASP A 60 -8.57 8.59 -0.58
CA ASP A 60 -8.11 9.54 0.43
C ASP A 60 -8.51 9.10 1.84
N CYS A 61 -7.98 7.96 2.29
CA CYS A 61 -8.04 7.57 3.69
C CYS A 61 -6.81 8.04 4.48
N ALA A 62 -6.88 8.07 5.82
CA ALA A 62 -5.77 8.54 6.65
C ALA A 62 -4.46 7.76 6.45
N VAL A 63 -4.53 6.46 6.11
CA VAL A 63 -3.34 5.66 5.75
C VAL A 63 -2.71 6.19 4.46
N ALA A 64 -3.53 6.48 3.44
CA ALA A 64 -3.05 7.04 2.18
C ALA A 64 -2.48 8.44 2.36
N ARG A 65 -3.11 9.28 3.20
CA ARG A 65 -2.56 10.60 3.58
C ARG A 65 -1.22 10.48 4.28
N ALA A 66 -1.07 9.54 5.22
CA ALA A 66 0.20 9.31 5.91
C ALA A 66 1.32 8.85 4.95
N ALA A 67 1.00 8.01 3.95
CA ALA A 67 1.94 7.61 2.91
C ALA A 67 2.36 8.79 2.02
N ARG A 68 1.38 9.58 1.52
CA ARG A 68 1.62 10.76 0.66
C ARG A 68 2.51 11.82 1.30
N ARG A 69 2.46 11.98 2.61
CA ARG A 69 3.31 12.95 3.33
C ARG A 69 4.77 12.50 3.45
N ARG A 70 5.09 11.22 3.22
CA ARG A 70 6.43 10.66 3.51
C ARG A 70 6.99 9.73 2.42
N PRO A 71 6.96 10.11 1.13
CA PRO A 71 7.42 9.24 0.03
C PRO A 71 8.88 8.79 0.18
N VAL A 72 9.77 9.66 0.67
CA VAL A 72 11.20 9.33 0.90
C VAL A 72 11.39 8.25 1.96
N ASP A 73 10.57 8.27 3.02
CA ASP A 73 10.63 7.25 4.07
C ASP A 73 10.14 5.89 3.57
N VAL A 74 9.09 5.87 2.76
CA VAL A 74 8.58 4.65 2.11
C VAL A 74 9.62 4.11 1.11
N ALA A 75 10.27 4.99 0.33
CA ALA A 75 11.34 4.62 -0.58
C ALA A 75 12.55 4.01 0.15
N ARG A 76 12.97 4.61 1.27
CA ARG A 76 14.02 4.06 2.15
C ARG A 76 13.62 2.68 2.68
N GLY A 77 12.36 2.54 3.07
CA GLY A 77 11.76 1.29 3.49
C GLY A 77 11.77 0.19 2.43
N PHE A 78 11.40 0.52 1.20
CA PHE A 78 11.49 -0.36 0.04
C PHE A 78 12.92 -0.87 -0.18
N VAL A 79 13.90 0.02 -0.26
CA VAL A 79 15.32 -0.35 -0.44
C VAL A 79 15.82 -1.23 0.70
N ARG A 80 15.45 -0.91 1.95
CA ARG A 80 15.80 -1.74 3.10
C ARG A 80 15.20 -3.15 3.00
N ALA A 81 13.94 -3.27 2.62
CA ALA A 81 13.25 -4.55 2.47
C ALA A 81 13.92 -5.40 1.38
N VAL A 82 14.22 -4.81 0.22
CA VAL A 82 14.98 -5.45 -0.87
C VAL A 82 16.33 -5.95 -0.37
N ARG A 83 17.12 -5.12 0.31
CA ARG A 83 18.43 -5.52 0.85
C ARG A 83 18.37 -6.63 1.89
N ARG A 84 17.26 -6.72 2.63
CA ARG A 84 17.01 -7.76 3.63
C ARG A 84 16.35 -9.01 3.07
N ARG A 85 16.06 -9.05 1.76
CA ARG A 85 15.29 -10.11 1.10
C ARG A 85 13.89 -10.30 1.68
N ASP A 86 13.32 -9.24 2.26
CA ASP A 86 11.93 -9.21 2.68
C ASP A 86 11.06 -8.81 1.47
N TRP A 87 10.85 -9.79 0.59
CA TRP A 87 10.20 -9.56 -0.70
C TRP A 87 8.73 -9.13 -0.54
N LEU A 88 8.04 -9.62 0.49
CA LEU A 88 6.65 -9.24 0.75
C LEU A 88 6.55 -7.79 1.22
N GLN A 89 7.43 -7.36 2.15
CA GLN A 89 7.46 -5.97 2.56
C GLN A 89 7.88 -5.06 1.40
N ALA A 90 8.86 -5.47 0.59
CA ALA A 90 9.28 -4.72 -0.59
C ALA A 90 8.13 -4.56 -1.61
N ALA A 91 7.40 -5.63 -1.91
CA ALA A 91 6.28 -5.58 -2.84
C ALA A 91 5.13 -4.69 -2.32
N GLY A 92 4.79 -4.80 -1.03
CA GLY A 92 3.78 -3.94 -0.42
C GLY A 92 4.17 -2.46 -0.40
N ALA A 93 5.42 -2.14 -0.04
CA ALA A 93 5.92 -0.77 -0.09
C ALA A 93 5.98 -0.22 -1.52
N GLY A 94 6.42 -1.04 -2.48
CA GLY A 94 6.44 -0.69 -3.89
C GLY A 94 5.07 -0.37 -4.47
N ARG A 95 4.02 -1.09 -4.03
CA ARG A 95 2.63 -0.78 -4.40
C ARG A 95 2.16 0.58 -3.90
N TRP A 96 2.59 1.01 -2.71
CA TRP A 96 2.31 2.38 -2.27
C TRP A 96 3.05 3.39 -3.13
N LEU A 97 4.35 3.17 -3.36
CA LEU A 97 5.21 4.10 -4.09
C LEU A 97 4.73 4.41 -5.51
N VAL A 98 4.06 3.48 -6.20
CA VAL A 98 3.49 3.78 -7.53
C VAL A 98 2.33 4.78 -7.51
N LEU A 99 1.72 5.02 -6.34
CA LEU A 99 0.63 5.98 -6.14
C LEU A 99 1.09 7.28 -5.45
N LEU A 100 2.36 7.39 -5.05
CA LEU A 100 2.86 8.57 -4.37
C LEU A 100 3.50 9.51 -5.38
N ASP A 101 3.19 10.80 -5.24
CA ASP A 101 3.97 11.85 -5.87
C ASP A 101 5.34 11.99 -5.19
N GLU A 102 6.27 12.66 -5.85
CA GLU A 102 7.60 12.99 -5.31
C GLU A 102 8.47 11.78 -4.90
N VAL A 103 8.21 10.60 -5.44
CA VAL A 103 9.12 9.45 -5.29
C VAL A 103 10.45 9.76 -5.99
N PRO A 104 11.61 9.63 -5.32
CA PRO A 104 12.90 9.95 -5.93
C PRO A 104 13.14 9.11 -7.19
N GLN A 105 13.44 9.76 -8.33
CA GLN A 105 13.72 9.05 -9.59
C GLN A 105 14.92 8.10 -9.47
N THR A 106 15.90 8.46 -8.64
CA THR A 106 17.09 7.64 -8.32
C THR A 106 16.75 6.31 -7.63
N LEU A 107 15.52 6.13 -7.15
CA LEU A 107 15.05 4.86 -6.62
C LEU A 107 14.99 3.77 -7.70
N GLY A 108 14.74 4.14 -8.97
CA GLY A 108 14.53 3.17 -10.05
C GLY A 108 13.39 2.20 -9.76
N LEU A 109 12.22 2.72 -9.34
CA LEU A 109 11.11 1.93 -8.80
C LEU A 109 10.65 0.80 -9.74
N ASP A 110 10.57 1.04 -11.06
CA ASP A 110 10.15 0.03 -12.03
C ASP A 110 11.09 -1.18 -12.03
N THR A 111 12.39 -0.92 -12.22
CA THR A 111 13.42 -1.95 -12.17
C THR A 111 13.47 -2.62 -10.80
N GLY A 112 13.24 -1.87 -9.72
CA GLY A 112 13.12 -2.41 -8.38
C GLY A 112 11.96 -3.39 -8.23
N LEU A 113 10.79 -3.07 -8.76
CA LEU A 113 9.60 -3.94 -8.74
C LEU A 113 9.78 -5.18 -9.61
N GLU A 114 10.44 -5.05 -10.78
CA GLU A 114 10.84 -6.20 -11.61
C GLU A 114 11.78 -7.14 -10.86
N PHE A 115 12.78 -6.58 -10.18
CA PHE A 115 13.71 -7.35 -9.34
C PHE A 115 12.98 -8.06 -8.20
N VAL A 116 12.07 -7.37 -7.50
CA VAL A 116 11.26 -7.99 -6.43
C VAL A 116 10.38 -9.11 -6.97
N ALA A 117 9.77 -8.93 -8.15
CA ALA A 117 8.97 -9.97 -8.80
C ALA A 117 9.80 -11.23 -9.08
N GLN A 118 10.99 -11.04 -9.64
CA GLN A 118 11.91 -12.13 -9.97
C GLN A 118 12.39 -12.86 -8.71
N MET A 119 12.79 -12.11 -7.68
CA MET A 119 13.35 -12.66 -6.45
C MET A 119 12.30 -13.25 -5.50
N GLY A 120 11.06 -12.78 -5.59
CA GLY A 120 9.92 -13.32 -4.84
C GLY A 120 9.51 -14.74 -5.25
N GLY A 121 9.98 -15.22 -6.40
CA GLY A 121 9.77 -16.58 -6.88
C GLY A 121 8.27 -16.90 -7.01
N THR A 122 7.85 -17.97 -6.34
CA THR A 122 6.46 -18.48 -6.40
C THR A 122 5.56 -17.97 -5.28
N ASP A 123 6.00 -16.99 -4.46
CA ASP A 123 5.13 -16.42 -3.42
C ASP A 123 3.98 -15.62 -4.05
N ALA A 124 2.78 -16.18 -4.01
CA ALA A 124 1.58 -15.59 -4.57
C ALA A 124 1.24 -14.22 -3.98
N ARG A 125 1.61 -13.94 -2.73
CA ARG A 125 1.36 -12.64 -2.10
C ARG A 125 2.30 -11.58 -2.66
N VAL A 126 3.56 -11.93 -2.91
CA VAL A 126 4.50 -11.04 -3.60
C VAL A 126 4.01 -10.76 -5.02
N ALA A 127 3.64 -11.83 -5.76
CA ALA A 127 3.12 -11.71 -7.12
C ALA A 127 1.88 -10.81 -7.18
N LEU A 128 0.94 -10.95 -6.23
CA LEU A 128 -0.25 -10.10 -6.12
C LEU A 128 0.11 -8.62 -5.94
N GLN A 129 0.99 -8.29 -4.98
CA GLN A 129 1.31 -6.89 -4.71
C GLN A 129 2.06 -6.23 -5.85
N VAL A 130 3.01 -6.94 -6.48
CA VAL A 130 3.72 -6.41 -7.66
C VAL A 130 2.78 -6.30 -8.87
N GLY A 131 1.91 -7.28 -9.09
CA GLY A 131 0.91 -7.24 -10.15
C GLY A 131 -0.04 -6.05 -10.01
N ALA A 132 -0.56 -5.82 -8.80
CA ALA A 132 -1.35 -4.64 -8.49
C ALA A 132 -0.55 -3.34 -8.74
N ALA A 133 0.69 -3.25 -8.26
CA ALA A 133 1.54 -2.07 -8.49
C ALA A 133 1.71 -1.76 -9.99
N ARG A 134 1.91 -2.78 -10.83
CA ARG A 134 2.01 -2.64 -12.29
C ARG A 134 0.71 -2.13 -12.91
N LEU A 135 -0.44 -2.71 -12.54
CA LEU A 135 -1.75 -2.27 -13.04
C LEU A 135 -2.02 -0.80 -12.69
N LEU A 136 -1.72 -0.40 -11.45
CA LEU A 136 -1.88 0.99 -10.99
C LEU A 136 -1.08 1.98 -11.84
N ARG A 137 0.13 1.60 -12.32
CA ARG A 137 0.94 2.47 -13.20
C ARG A 137 0.37 2.62 -14.61
N THR A 138 -0.38 1.64 -15.10
CA THR A 138 -0.97 1.72 -16.45
C THR A 138 -2.17 2.66 -16.52
N GLY A 139 -2.66 3.16 -15.37
CA GLY A 139 -3.86 4.00 -15.32
C GLY A 139 -5.15 3.26 -15.66
N VAL A 140 -5.10 1.92 -15.79
CA VAL A 140 -6.29 1.10 -15.92
C VAL A 140 -7.06 1.19 -14.60
N PRO A 141 -8.33 1.64 -14.60
CA PRO A 141 -9.13 1.65 -13.39
C PRO A 141 -9.26 0.21 -12.88
N VAL A 142 -8.91 0.02 -11.60
CA VAL A 142 -9.12 -1.22 -10.84
C VAL A 142 -10.40 -1.09 -10.06
#